data_AF-A0A9X6SSN9-F1
#
_entry.id   AF-A0A9X6SSN9-F1
#
_cell.length_a   1.000
_cell.length_b   1.000
_cell.length_c   1.000
_cell.angle_alpha   90.00
_cell.angle_beta   90.00
_cell.angle_gamma   90.00
#
_symmetry.space_group_name_H-M   'P 1'
#
loop_
_entity.id
_entity.type
_entity.pdbx_description
1 polymer ?
#
loop_
_entity_poly.entity_id
_entity_poly.type
_entity_poly.pdbx_seq_one_letter_code
_entity_poly.pdbx_strand_id
1 'polypeptide(L)'
;MSNAKEIYSQLLERLGANVPDGYFFSPTYRHYQKVQNQIYVYVTPELGHSWKVQAYIRGTAEMCSLEARIYMNSNELPTLYSPDEILERYGQNISKLFELAEIWLDRYGDDSEAMKADVFNPFHIKGWEGRDISNKKLQYN
;
A
#
# COMPACT_ATOMS: atom_id res chain seq x y z
N MET A 1 11.11 -25.44 -0.73
CA MET A 1 10.85 -24.07 -0.26
C MET A 1 9.91 -23.42 -1.26
N SER A 2 8.69 -23.06 -0.87
CA SER A 2 7.79 -22.34 -1.79
C SER A 2 8.38 -20.96 -2.09
N ASN A 3 8.31 -20.55 -3.35
CA ASN A 3 8.77 -19.23 -3.77
C ASN A 3 7.88 -18.17 -3.10
N ALA A 4 8.44 -17.23 -2.34
CA ALA A 4 7.65 -16.20 -1.65
C ALA A 4 6.72 -15.45 -2.61
N LYS A 5 7.18 -15.21 -3.85
CA LYS A 5 6.35 -14.62 -4.91
C LYS A 5 5.09 -15.42 -5.17
N GLU A 6 5.22 -16.74 -5.28
CA GLU A 6 4.10 -17.64 -5.57
C GLU A 6 3.08 -17.64 -4.42
N ILE A 7 3.54 -17.63 -3.17
CA ILE A 7 2.67 -17.55 -1.98
C ILE A 7 1.84 -16.27 -2.02
N TYR A 8 2.47 -15.11 -2.23
CA TYR A 8 1.76 -13.84 -2.24
C TYR A 8 0.87 -13.68 -3.47
N SER A 9 1.29 -14.15 -4.64
CA SER A 9 0.44 -14.19 -5.83
C SER A 9 -0.82 -15.04 -5.61
N GLN A 10 -0.69 -16.25 -5.05
CA GLN A 10 -1.85 -17.10 -4.74
C GLN A 10 -2.75 -16.48 -3.66
N LEU A 11 -2.17 -15.80 -2.67
CA LEU A 11 -2.95 -15.08 -1.65
C LEU A 11 -3.76 -13.95 -2.28
N LEU A 12 -3.15 -13.12 -3.13
CA LEU A 12 -3.83 -12.01 -3.80
C LEU A 12 -4.93 -12.52 -4.72
N GLU A 13 -4.67 -13.57 -5.50
CA GLU A 13 -5.65 -14.23 -6.35
C GLU A 13 -6.86 -14.73 -5.54
N ARG A 14 -6.62 -15.42 -4.42
CA ARG A 14 -7.69 -15.90 -3.52
C ARG A 14 -8.51 -14.78 -2.89
N LEU A 15 -7.89 -13.63 -2.63
CA LEU A 15 -8.56 -12.46 -2.09
C LEU A 15 -9.23 -11.60 -3.17
N GLY A 16 -9.08 -11.94 -4.45
CA GLY A 16 -9.55 -11.10 -5.56
C GLY A 16 -8.84 -9.73 -5.62
N ALA A 17 -7.63 -9.64 -5.06
CA ALA A 17 -6.84 -8.42 -5.04
C ALA A 17 -6.02 -8.28 -6.33
N ASN A 18 -6.07 -7.11 -6.96
CA ASN A 18 -5.42 -6.87 -8.24
C ASN A 18 -4.08 -6.16 -8.05
N VAL A 19 -3.05 -6.66 -8.73
CA VAL A 19 -1.74 -5.99 -8.87
C VAL A 19 -1.70 -5.36 -10.27
N PRO A 20 -1.58 -4.03 -10.40
CA PRO A 20 -1.47 -3.38 -11.70
C PRO A 20 -0.24 -3.84 -12.49
N ASP A 21 -0.26 -3.61 -13.80
CA ASP A 21 0.89 -3.92 -14.65
C ASP A 21 2.13 -3.08 -14.28
N GLY A 22 3.29 -3.68 -14.48
CA GLY A 22 4.59 -3.05 -14.26
C GLY A 22 5.14 -3.17 -12.82
N TYR A 23 4.39 -3.75 -11.88
CA TYR A 23 4.94 -4.09 -10.56
C TYR A 23 5.88 -5.29 -10.64
N PHE A 24 7.04 -5.15 -10.02
CA PHE A 24 7.99 -6.23 -9.79
C PHE A 24 7.89 -6.71 -8.34
N PHE A 25 7.83 -8.01 -8.10
CA PHE A 25 7.91 -8.56 -6.75
C PHE A 25 9.37 -8.84 -6.37
N SER A 26 9.84 -8.22 -5.29
CA SER A 26 11.17 -8.45 -4.71
C SER A 26 11.13 -9.63 -3.74
N PRO A 27 11.71 -10.80 -4.06
CA PRO A 27 11.67 -11.96 -3.17
C PRO A 27 12.46 -11.74 -1.87
N THR A 28 13.53 -10.94 -1.96
CA THR A 28 14.41 -10.62 -0.83
C THR A 28 13.68 -9.79 0.23
N TYR A 29 12.96 -8.75 -0.20
CA TYR A 29 12.29 -7.81 0.71
C TYR A 29 10.78 -8.07 0.85
N ARG A 30 10.25 -9.03 0.08
CA ARG A 30 8.86 -9.48 0.09
C ARG A 30 7.84 -8.36 -0.14
N HIS A 31 8.13 -7.43 -1.05
CA HIS A 31 7.20 -6.39 -1.47
C HIS A 31 7.00 -6.37 -2.99
N TYR A 32 5.93 -5.75 -3.43
CA TYR A 32 5.76 -5.30 -4.81
C TYR A 32 6.32 -3.89 -4.93
N GLN A 33 7.08 -3.63 -6.00
CA GLN A 33 7.68 -2.33 -6.26
C GLN A 33 7.43 -1.87 -7.68
N LYS A 34 7.30 -0.55 -7.84
CA LYS A 34 7.24 0.13 -9.13
C LYS A 34 7.93 1.49 -9.02
N VAL A 35 8.51 1.95 -10.13
CA VAL A 35 9.33 3.15 -10.19
C VAL A 35 8.83 4.03 -11.33
N GLN A 36 8.71 5.32 -11.07
CA GLN A 36 8.41 6.35 -12.07
C GLN A 36 9.28 7.57 -11.80
N ASN A 37 10.25 7.79 -12.68
CA ASN A 37 11.18 8.93 -12.65
C ASN A 37 11.85 9.12 -11.27
N GLN A 38 11.40 10.12 -10.50
CA GLN A 38 11.97 10.48 -9.20
C GLN A 38 11.40 9.68 -8.04
N ILE A 39 10.29 8.94 -8.23
CA ILE A 39 9.58 8.27 -7.15
C ILE A 39 9.61 6.75 -7.36
N TYR A 40 9.73 6.03 -6.26
CA TYR A 40 9.41 4.60 -6.23
C TYR A 40 8.45 4.30 -5.08
N VAL A 41 7.61 3.30 -5.29
CA VAL A 41 6.58 2.86 -4.35
C VAL A 41 6.76 1.39 -4.01
N TYR A 42 6.48 1.05 -2.76
CA TYR A 42 6.47 -0.32 -2.24
C TYR A 42 5.10 -0.65 -1.67
N VAL A 43 4.48 -1.73 -2.15
CA VAL A 43 3.28 -2.33 -1.54
C VAL A 43 3.71 -3.62 -0.83
N THR A 44 3.60 -3.62 0.49
CA THR A 44 4.25 -4.61 1.35
C THR A 44 3.25 -5.32 2.27
N PRO A 45 3.15 -6.66 2.24
CA PRO A 45 2.51 -7.43 3.29
C PRO A 45 3.32 -7.36 4.59
N GLU A 46 2.65 -7.10 5.70
CA GLU A 46 3.24 -7.06 7.03
C GLU A 46 2.74 -8.24 7.89
N LEU A 47 3.39 -8.46 9.03
CA LEU A 47 2.96 -9.43 10.03
C LEU A 47 1.61 -9.01 10.63
N GLY A 48 0.74 -9.97 10.97
CA GLY A 48 -0.52 -9.68 11.66
C GLY A 48 -1.67 -9.25 10.74
N HIS A 49 -1.67 -9.67 9.48
CA HIS A 49 -2.72 -9.38 8.50
C HIS A 49 -2.89 -7.88 8.21
N SER A 50 -1.78 -7.14 8.17
CA SER A 50 -1.73 -5.78 7.64
C SER A 50 -0.97 -5.71 6.33
N TRP A 51 -1.29 -4.70 5.53
CA TRP A 51 -0.49 -4.31 4.37
C TRP A 51 -0.25 -2.81 4.44
N LYS A 52 0.82 -2.36 3.77
CA LYS A 52 1.11 -0.96 3.61
C LYS A 52 1.56 -0.62 2.21
N VAL A 53 1.39 0.65 1.85
CA VAL A 53 2.04 1.29 0.71
C VAL A 53 2.93 2.40 1.22
N GLN A 54 4.13 2.49 0.68
CA GLN A 54 5.11 3.52 1.00
C GLN A 54 5.68 4.12 -0.29
N ALA A 55 5.85 5.45 -0.33
CA ALA A 55 6.54 6.15 -1.42
C ALA A 55 7.85 6.78 -0.94
N TYR A 56 8.82 6.87 -1.85
CA TYR A 56 10.15 7.38 -1.56
C TYR A 56 10.71 8.17 -2.74
N ILE A 57 11.54 9.16 -2.43
CA ILE A 57 12.34 9.89 -3.41
C ILE A 57 13.58 9.07 -3.77
N ARG A 58 13.72 8.77 -5.06
CA ARG A 58 14.83 8.00 -5.62
C ARG A 58 16.16 8.72 -5.42
N GLY A 59 17.20 7.94 -5.08
CA GLY A 59 18.55 8.47 -4.90
C GLY A 59 18.78 9.16 -3.56
N THR A 60 17.78 9.17 -2.68
CA THR A 60 17.91 9.69 -1.31
C THR A 60 17.96 8.53 -0.31
N ALA A 61 18.55 8.79 0.86
CA ALA A 61 18.49 7.90 2.02
C ALA A 61 17.43 8.38 3.04
N GLU A 62 16.48 9.19 2.58
CA GLU A 62 15.45 9.78 3.44
C GLU A 62 14.45 8.71 3.92
N MET A 63 13.75 9.03 5.02
CA MET A 63 12.62 8.23 5.49
C MET A 63 11.50 8.22 4.44
N CYS A 64 10.56 7.27 4.54
CA CYS A 64 9.42 7.21 3.63
C CYS A 64 8.68 8.55 3.58
N SER A 65 8.45 9.04 2.38
CA SER A 65 7.83 10.35 2.18
C SER A 65 6.32 10.28 2.32
N LEU A 66 5.72 9.15 1.94
CA LEU A 66 4.29 8.85 2.11
C LEU A 66 4.11 7.45 2.67
N GLU A 67 3.09 7.25 3.50
CA GLU A 67 2.71 5.94 4.00
C GLU A 67 1.20 5.81 4.25
N ALA A 68 0.61 4.74 3.75
CA ALA A 68 -0.75 4.32 4.10
C ALA A 68 -0.79 2.83 4.44
N ARG A 69 -1.73 2.44 5.29
CA ARG A 69 -1.84 1.09 5.85
C ARG A 69 -3.29 0.60 5.80
N ILE A 70 -3.44 -0.72 5.73
CA ILE A 70 -4.72 -1.42 5.93
C ILE A 70 -4.53 -2.55 6.93
N TYR A 71 -5.61 -2.91 7.60
CA TYR A 71 -5.67 -4.01 8.56
C TYR A 71 -6.88 -4.88 8.24
N MET A 72 -6.70 -6.20 8.27
CA MET A 72 -7.82 -7.15 8.09
C MET A 72 -8.88 -6.96 9.19
N ASN A 73 -8.43 -6.75 10.43
CA ASN A 73 -9.28 -6.60 11.61
C ASN A 73 -9.16 -5.17 12.17
N SER A 74 -9.66 -4.18 11.43
CA SER A 74 -9.90 -2.86 12.03
C SER A 74 -10.95 -2.97 13.14
N ASN A 75 -10.79 -2.22 14.24
CA ASN A 75 -11.64 -2.28 15.44
C ASN A 75 -13.14 -2.05 15.17
N GLU A 76 -13.51 -1.64 13.96
CA GLU A 76 -14.88 -1.32 13.52
C GLU A 76 -15.61 -2.50 12.85
N LEU A 77 -14.96 -3.64 12.61
CA LEU A 77 -15.49 -4.75 11.78
C LEU A 77 -16.25 -5.89 12.49
N PRO A 78 -16.01 -6.28 13.77
CA PRO A 78 -16.27 -7.67 14.17
C PRO A 78 -17.75 -8.08 14.37
N THR A 79 -18.74 -7.20 14.21
CA THR A 79 -20.14 -7.55 14.52
C THR A 79 -21.13 -7.50 13.35
N LEU A 80 -20.75 -7.00 12.16
CA LEU A 80 -21.71 -6.73 11.07
C LEU A 80 -21.49 -7.51 9.76
N TYR A 81 -20.37 -8.22 9.62
CA TYR A 81 -19.99 -8.88 8.36
C TYR A 81 -19.73 -10.37 8.57
N SER A 82 -20.10 -11.17 7.57
CA SER A 82 -19.71 -12.57 7.45
C SER A 82 -18.20 -12.71 7.17
N PRO A 83 -17.60 -13.89 7.42
CA PRO A 83 -16.20 -14.14 7.10
C PRO A 83 -15.84 -13.86 5.63
N ASP A 84 -16.72 -14.20 4.69
CA ASP A 84 -16.48 -14.00 3.26
C ASP A 84 -16.47 -12.50 2.89
N GLU A 85 -17.39 -11.71 3.46
CA GLU A 85 -17.42 -10.25 3.28
C GLU A 85 -16.17 -9.58 3.86
N ILE A 86 -15.64 -10.08 4.98
CA ILE A 86 -14.37 -9.58 5.56
C ILE A 86 -13.21 -9.84 4.58
N LEU A 87 -13.13 -11.04 4.00
CA LEU A 87 -12.08 -11.40 3.04
C LEU A 87 -12.20 -10.58 1.75
N GLU A 88 -13.40 -10.41 1.22
CA GLU A 88 -13.65 -9.59 0.03
C GLU A 88 -13.23 -8.14 0.26
N ARG A 89 -13.67 -7.53 1.37
CA ARG A 89 -13.26 -6.16 1.73
C ARG A 89 -11.76 -6.05 1.92
N TYR A 90 -11.13 -7.05 2.50
CA TYR A 90 -9.69 -7.06 2.69
C TYR A 90 -8.95 -7.11 1.34
N GLY A 91 -9.40 -7.93 0.38
CA GLY A 91 -8.88 -7.95 -0.98
C GLY A 91 -9.06 -6.61 -1.73
N GLN A 92 -10.23 -6.00 -1.60
CA GLN A 92 -10.50 -4.66 -2.12
C GLN A 92 -9.56 -3.62 -1.50
N ASN A 93 -9.34 -3.68 -0.18
CA ASN A 93 -8.43 -2.77 0.52
C ASN A 93 -6.96 -2.96 0.08
N ILE A 94 -6.52 -4.20 -0.19
CA ILE A 94 -5.20 -4.44 -0.77
C ILE A 94 -5.10 -3.79 -2.15
N SER A 95 -6.14 -3.95 -2.99
CA SER A 95 -6.18 -3.30 -4.32
C SER A 95 -6.12 -1.77 -4.23
N LYS A 96 -6.77 -1.16 -3.23
CA LYS A 96 -6.67 0.29 -2.97
C LYS A 96 -5.25 0.75 -2.67
N LEU A 97 -4.41 -0.08 -2.05
CA LEU A 97 -3.01 0.28 -1.81
C LEU A 97 -2.24 0.38 -3.13
N PHE A 98 -2.50 -0.53 -4.06
CA PHE A 98 -1.92 -0.45 -5.41
C PHE A 98 -2.45 0.74 -6.19
N GLU A 99 -3.76 1.02 -6.12
CA GLU A 99 -4.35 2.21 -6.74
C GLU A 99 -3.75 3.50 -6.18
N LEU A 100 -3.58 3.59 -4.86
CA LEU A 100 -2.93 4.73 -4.21
C LEU A 100 -1.46 4.87 -4.64
N ALA A 101 -0.75 3.75 -4.80
CA ALA A 101 0.61 3.74 -5.31
C ALA A 101 0.70 4.30 -6.74
N GLU A 102 -0.22 3.92 -7.64
CA GLU A 102 -0.29 4.49 -9.00
C GLU A 102 -0.56 5.99 -8.95
N ILE A 103 -1.49 6.45 -8.11
CA ILE A 103 -1.79 7.88 -7.93
C ILE A 103 -0.54 8.64 -7.49
N TRP A 104 0.23 8.10 -6.56
CA TRP A 104 1.47 8.74 -6.09
C TRP A 104 2.55 8.78 -7.18
N LEU A 105 2.69 7.71 -7.96
CA LEU A 105 3.63 7.68 -9.08
C LEU A 105 3.25 8.70 -10.17
N ASP A 106 1.97 8.79 -10.53
CA ASP A 106 1.46 9.75 -11.52
C ASP A 106 1.56 11.19 -11.03
N ARG A 107 1.22 11.44 -9.77
CA ARG A 107 1.19 12.80 -9.20
C ARG A 107 2.59 13.34 -8.90
N TYR A 108 3.48 12.51 -8.39
CA TYR A 108 4.77 12.95 -7.85
C TYR A 108 5.97 12.45 -8.63
N GLY A 109 5.80 11.59 -9.64
CA GLY A 109 6.90 11.02 -10.42
C GLY A 109 7.87 12.08 -10.94
N ASP A 110 7.36 13.26 -11.32
CA ASP A 110 8.14 14.40 -11.83
C ASP A 110 8.29 15.56 -10.83
N ASP A 111 7.58 15.54 -9.71
CA ASP A 111 7.61 16.59 -8.68
C ASP A 111 7.62 15.97 -7.27
N SER A 112 8.84 15.63 -6.82
CA SER A 112 9.06 15.03 -5.50
C SER A 112 8.92 16.03 -4.34
N GLU A 113 8.99 17.34 -4.60
CA GLU A 113 8.81 18.36 -3.56
C GLU A 113 7.34 18.50 -3.16
N ALA A 114 6.42 18.41 -4.12
CA ALA A 114 4.97 18.39 -3.85
C ALA A 114 4.56 17.22 -2.94
N MET A 115 5.27 16.10 -2.99
CA MET A 115 5.02 14.93 -2.15
C MET A 115 5.18 15.23 -0.66
N LYS A 116 6.10 16.12 -0.28
CA LYS A 116 6.38 16.43 1.14
C LYS A 116 5.20 17.12 1.83
N ALA A 117 4.33 17.79 1.08
CA ALA A 117 3.16 18.49 1.62
C ALA A 117 1.90 17.62 1.70
N ASP A 118 1.94 16.37 1.23
CA ASP A 118 0.76 15.52 1.13
C ASP A 118 0.25 15.02 2.49
N VAL A 119 -1.05 14.74 2.57
CA VAL A 119 -1.73 14.26 3.78
C VAL A 119 -1.28 12.86 4.21
N PHE A 120 -0.72 12.07 3.29
CA PHE A 120 -0.12 10.76 3.57
C PHE A 120 1.35 10.86 4.00
N ASN A 121 1.91 12.08 4.08
CA ASN A 121 3.21 12.27 4.70
C ASN A 121 3.11 11.81 6.17
N PRO A 122 3.95 10.85 6.61
CA PRO A 122 3.83 10.33 7.95
C PRO A 122 4.10 11.36 9.05
N PHE A 123 4.67 12.54 8.73
CA PHE A 123 4.90 13.63 9.67
C PHE A 123 3.86 14.76 9.58
N HIS A 124 2.77 14.60 8.80
CA HIS A 124 1.78 15.65 8.55
C HIS A 124 1.03 16.14 9.81
N ILE A 125 0.81 15.29 10.81
CA ILE A 125 0.00 15.64 12.00
C ILE A 125 0.82 15.69 13.30
N LYS A 126 1.61 14.65 13.64
CA LYS A 126 2.60 14.64 14.75
C LYS A 126 3.27 13.24 14.86
N GLY A 127 4.45 13.08 14.25
CA GLY A 127 5.24 11.84 14.35
C GLY A 127 4.77 10.72 13.41
N TRP A 128 5.62 9.71 13.21
CA TRP A 128 5.44 8.68 12.17
C TRP A 128 4.25 7.76 12.46
N GLU A 129 3.09 8.15 11.97
CA GLU A 129 1.88 7.34 11.98
C GLU A 129 1.36 7.24 10.54
N GLY A 130 1.73 6.16 9.84
CA GLY A 130 1.17 5.89 8.52
C GLY A 130 -0.36 5.89 8.55
N ARG A 131 -1.01 6.35 7.48
CA ARG A 131 -2.45 6.60 7.52
C ARG A 131 -3.25 5.30 7.34
N ASP A 132 -4.07 4.92 8.32
CA ASP A 132 -5.03 3.81 8.15
C ASP A 132 -6.15 4.23 7.17
N ILE A 133 -6.30 3.42 6.11
CA ILE A 133 -7.32 3.59 5.06
C ILE A 133 -8.28 2.41 4.95
N SER A 134 -8.27 1.46 5.91
CA SER A 134 -9.08 0.23 5.90
C SER A 134 -10.58 0.50 5.65
N ASN A 135 -11.11 1.60 6.18
CA ASN A 135 -12.53 1.99 6.04
C ASN A 135 -12.73 3.26 5.21
N LYS A 136 -11.69 3.76 4.54
CA LYS A 136 -11.78 4.99 3.74
C LYS A 136 -12.01 4.65 2.27
N LYS A 137 -12.81 5.49 1.60
CA LYS A 137 -12.76 5.61 0.13
C LYS A 137 -11.57 6.51 -0.21
N LEU A 138 -10.84 6.18 -1.27
CA LEU A 138 -9.84 7.10 -1.80
C LEU A 138 -10.58 8.36 -2.28
N GLN A 139 -10.22 9.51 -1.72
CA GLN A 139 -10.75 10.81 -2.15
C GLN A 139 -9.74 11.41 -3.12
N TYR A 140 -10.15 11.56 -4.38
CA TYR A 140 -9.38 12.22 -5.42
C TYR A 140 -9.59 13.72 -5.31
N ASN A 141 -8.77 14.38 -4.48
CA ASN A 141 -8.63 15.84 -4.52
C ASN A 141 -7.46 16.21 -5.43
#